data_AF-A0A7C1M7U2-F1
#
_entry.id   AF-A0A7C1M7U2-F1
#
_cell.length_a   1.000
_cell.length_b   1.000
_cell.length_c   1.000
_cell.angle_alpha   90.00
_cell.angle_beta   90.00
_cell.angle_gamma   90.00
#
_symmetry.space_group_name_H-M   'P 1'
#
loop_
_entity.id
_entity.type
_entity.pdbx_description
1 polymer ?
#
loop_
_entity_poly.entity_id
_entity_poly.type
_entity_poly.pdbx_seq_one_letter_code
_entity_poly.pdbx_strand_id
1 'polypeptide(L)'
;MDCCASQTEDGIIDSMDIKPGPRAVTIRYKLDYSSKSYLFTKLLDYTTTNFYILAPTVFQTASDSLILEGPVEIEGRPYTALGLEEEMFANSRITVEISDLPSQGWRFTHTAIFGLIAFFVVLGLAYPLLKKSKTSKKQASQKRIKPAEAKEDLEAERKTLLSLIAHLDDQFEAKEVPEHLYREMRKEFKEKLVKIMQALAKRGKQK
;
A
#
# COMPACT_ATOMS: atom_id res chain seq x y z
N MET A 1 -25.27 -33.22 -10.67
CA MET A 1 -26.08 -32.41 -11.61
C MET A 1 -25.23 -31.20 -11.92
N ASP A 2 -24.41 -31.31 -12.96
CA ASP A 2 -23.43 -30.29 -13.31
C ASP A 2 -24.18 -29.11 -13.91
N CYS A 3 -24.02 -27.95 -13.27
CA CYS A 3 -24.75 -26.74 -13.59
C CYS A 3 -24.27 -26.18 -14.94
N CYS A 4 -25.18 -25.64 -15.74
CA CYS A 4 -24.90 -25.05 -17.06
C CYS A 4 -24.09 -23.73 -17.01
N ALA A 5 -23.72 -23.28 -15.81
CA ALA A 5 -22.89 -22.11 -15.60
C ALA A 5 -21.43 -22.51 -15.40
N SER A 6 -20.55 -22.04 -16.26
CA SER A 6 -19.10 -22.25 -16.19
C SER A 6 -18.37 -20.91 -16.16
N GLN A 7 -17.29 -20.84 -15.37
CA GLN A 7 -16.39 -19.70 -15.35
C GLN A 7 -15.35 -19.82 -16.48
N THR A 8 -15.11 -18.74 -17.21
CA THR A 8 -14.07 -18.61 -18.22
C THR A 8 -13.14 -17.45 -17.87
N GLU A 9 -12.05 -17.26 -18.63
CA GLU A 9 -11.17 -16.09 -18.47
C GLU A 9 -11.93 -14.77 -18.66
N ASP A 10 -12.92 -14.76 -19.54
CA ASP A 10 -13.71 -13.57 -19.88
C ASP A 10 -14.95 -13.36 -18.99
N GLY A 11 -15.25 -14.30 -18.07
CA GLY A 11 -16.34 -14.13 -17.12
C GLY A 11 -17.11 -15.41 -16.81
N ILE A 12 -18.45 -15.32 -16.83
CA ILE A 12 -19.35 -16.44 -16.51
C ILE A 12 -20.23 -16.69 -17.73
N ILE A 13 -20.20 -17.91 -18.23
CA ILE A 13 -21.06 -18.37 -19.32
C ILE A 13 -22.14 -19.26 -18.72
N ASP A 14 -23.40 -18.87 -18.90
CA ASP A 14 -24.56 -19.73 -18.66
C ASP A 14 -25.08 -20.23 -20.02
N SER A 15 -24.96 -21.54 -20.27
CA SER A 15 -25.41 -22.16 -21.52
C SER A 15 -26.89 -22.53 -21.52
N MET A 16 -27.65 -22.16 -20.48
CA MET A 16 -29.10 -22.37 -20.48
C MET A 16 -29.78 -21.44 -21.47
N ASP A 17 -30.63 -22.01 -22.32
CA ASP A 17 -31.55 -21.24 -23.15
C ASP A 17 -32.36 -20.23 -22.32
N ILE A 18 -32.34 -18.96 -22.74
CA ILE A 18 -33.25 -17.93 -22.23
C ILE A 18 -34.55 -18.02 -23.02
N LYS A 19 -35.57 -18.64 -22.44
CA LYS A 19 -36.91 -18.73 -23.05
C LYS A 19 -37.65 -17.38 -22.97
N PRO A 20 -38.58 -17.09 -23.89
CA PRO A 20 -39.40 -15.88 -23.84
C PRO A 20 -40.17 -15.75 -22.52
N GLY A 21 -40.25 -14.54 -21.98
CA GLY A 21 -40.94 -14.23 -20.72
C GLY A 21 -40.00 -13.64 -19.66
N PRO A 22 -40.53 -13.29 -18.48
CA PRO A 22 -39.72 -12.75 -17.39
C PRO A 22 -38.76 -13.81 -16.84
N ARG A 23 -37.48 -13.44 -16.69
CA ARG A 23 -36.45 -14.29 -16.11
C ARG A 23 -35.53 -13.47 -15.21
N ALA A 24 -35.11 -14.05 -14.10
CA ALA A 24 -34.09 -13.50 -13.22
C ALA A 24 -32.77 -14.25 -13.40
N VAL A 25 -31.67 -13.52 -13.54
CA VAL A 25 -30.31 -14.06 -13.55
C VAL A 25 -29.53 -13.31 -12.47
N THR A 26 -28.93 -14.05 -11.53
CA THR A 26 -28.20 -13.46 -10.41
C THR A 26 -26.75 -13.92 -10.44
N ILE A 27 -25.85 -12.95 -10.46
CA ILE A 27 -24.40 -13.19 -10.45
C ILE A 27 -23.81 -12.53 -9.21
N ARG A 28 -23.03 -13.29 -8.46
CA ARG A 28 -22.29 -12.77 -7.31
C ARG A 28 -20.80 -12.99 -7.55
N TYR A 29 -20.03 -11.92 -7.43
CA TYR A 29 -18.60 -11.94 -7.55
C TYR A 29 -17.95 -11.03 -6.51
N LYS A 30 -16.66 -11.21 -6.28
CA LYS A 30 -15.86 -10.29 -5.47
C LYS A 30 -15.34 -9.19 -6.37
N LEU A 31 -15.49 -7.96 -5.93
CA LEU A 31 -14.92 -6.81 -6.62
C LEU A 31 -13.48 -6.61 -6.13
N ASP A 32 -12.51 -6.81 -7.02
CA ASP A 32 -11.11 -6.53 -6.72
C ASP A 32 -10.81 -5.06 -7.02
N TYR A 33 -10.66 -4.26 -5.96
CA TYR A 33 -10.30 -2.85 -6.05
C TYR A 33 -8.99 -2.60 -5.29
N SER A 34 -8.12 -1.75 -5.84
CA SER A 34 -6.79 -1.45 -5.27
C SER A 34 -6.70 -0.05 -4.64
N SER A 35 -7.69 0.80 -4.89
CA SER A 35 -7.75 2.21 -4.48
C SER A 35 -8.91 2.49 -3.52
N LYS A 36 -8.95 3.71 -2.97
CA LYS A 36 -10.06 4.19 -2.13
C LYS A 36 -11.32 4.55 -2.92
N SER A 37 -11.19 4.67 -4.23
CA SER A 37 -12.30 4.84 -5.17
C SER A 37 -12.27 3.74 -6.22
N TYR A 38 -13.43 3.40 -6.75
CA TYR A 38 -13.62 2.46 -7.84
C TYR A 38 -14.58 3.05 -8.86
N LEU A 39 -14.19 3.03 -10.13
CA LEU A 39 -15.04 3.46 -11.23
C LEU A 39 -15.74 2.24 -11.80
N PHE A 40 -17.03 2.08 -11.48
CA PHE A 40 -17.88 1.08 -12.13
C PHE A 40 -18.30 1.59 -13.51
N THR A 41 -18.13 0.76 -14.53
CA THR A 41 -18.59 1.07 -15.89
C THR A 41 -19.34 -0.12 -16.46
N LYS A 42 -20.55 0.12 -16.98
CA LYS A 42 -21.37 -0.90 -17.64
C LYS A 42 -21.85 -0.38 -18.98
N LEU A 43 -21.55 -1.14 -20.04
CA LEU A 43 -22.20 -1.00 -21.34
C LEU A 43 -23.52 -1.77 -21.30
N LEU A 44 -24.62 -1.14 -21.72
CA LEU A 44 -25.92 -1.79 -21.82
C LEU A 44 -26.05 -2.46 -23.19
N ASP A 45 -26.23 -3.78 -23.21
CA ASP A 45 -26.38 -4.54 -24.45
C ASP A 45 -27.81 -4.40 -25.05
N TYR A 46 -28.78 -3.98 -24.23
CA TYR A 46 -30.18 -3.83 -24.58
C TYR A 46 -30.76 -2.54 -24.02
N THR A 47 -31.81 -2.02 -24.67
CA THR A 47 -32.60 -0.90 -24.11
C THR A 47 -33.13 -1.32 -22.74
N THR A 48 -32.83 -0.49 -21.74
CA THR A 48 -33.10 -0.80 -20.33
C THR A 48 -33.99 0.28 -19.74
N THR A 49 -35.18 -0.11 -19.30
CA THR A 49 -36.15 0.80 -18.67
C THR A 49 -35.78 1.10 -17.21
N ASN A 50 -35.26 0.11 -16.49
CA ASN A 50 -34.91 0.25 -15.08
C ASN A 50 -33.52 -0.33 -14.84
N PHE A 51 -32.63 0.46 -14.24
CA PHE A 51 -31.32 0.03 -13.80
C PHE A 51 -31.03 0.66 -12.45
N TYR A 52 -30.62 -0.16 -11.49
CA TYR A 52 -30.36 0.27 -10.14
C TYR A 52 -28.95 -0.09 -9.71
N ILE A 53 -28.27 0.87 -9.07
CA ILE A 53 -27.10 0.60 -8.25
C ILE A 53 -27.50 0.80 -6.79
N LEU A 54 -27.23 -0.22 -5.99
CA LEU A 54 -27.44 -0.20 -4.56
C LEU A 54 -26.06 -0.28 -3.89
N ALA A 55 -25.66 0.79 -3.23
CA ALA A 55 -24.42 0.84 -2.46
C ALA A 55 -24.74 1.01 -0.97
N PRO A 56 -24.10 0.27 -0.05
CA PRO A 56 -24.22 0.54 1.37
C PRO A 56 -24.00 2.02 1.69
N THR A 57 -24.80 2.61 2.57
CA THR A 57 -24.75 4.07 2.88
C THR A 57 -23.42 4.55 3.46
N VAL A 58 -22.55 3.63 3.88
CA VAL A 58 -21.18 3.92 4.32
C VAL A 58 -20.26 4.36 3.17
N PHE A 59 -20.66 4.10 1.92
CA PHE A 59 -19.89 4.49 0.73
C PHE A 59 -20.55 5.67 0.04
N GLN A 60 -19.72 6.53 -0.54
CA GLN A 60 -20.18 7.64 -1.36
C GLN A 60 -20.30 7.19 -2.82
N THR A 61 -21.37 7.59 -3.49
CA THR A 61 -21.63 7.23 -4.88
C THR A 61 -21.94 8.48 -5.70
N ALA A 62 -21.29 8.62 -6.84
CA ALA A 62 -21.54 9.69 -7.81
C ALA A 62 -21.74 9.09 -9.21
N SER A 63 -22.67 9.64 -9.98
CA SER A 63 -22.98 9.19 -11.34
C SER A 63 -23.46 10.38 -12.17
N ASP A 64 -23.04 10.43 -13.43
CA ASP A 64 -23.55 11.41 -14.40
C ASP A 64 -24.82 10.90 -15.11
N SER A 65 -25.11 9.60 -15.01
CA SER A 65 -26.19 8.93 -15.76
C SER A 65 -27.29 8.36 -14.89
N LEU A 66 -27.16 8.45 -13.57
CA LEU A 66 -28.13 7.95 -12.59
C LEU A 66 -28.47 9.04 -11.59
N ILE A 67 -29.74 9.10 -11.22
CA ILE A 67 -30.25 10.01 -10.21
C ILE A 67 -30.26 9.32 -8.84
N LEU A 68 -30.07 10.12 -7.79
CA LEU A 68 -30.17 9.65 -6.41
C LEU A 68 -31.65 9.49 -6.04
N GLU A 69 -32.09 8.26 -5.80
CA GLU A 69 -33.47 7.98 -5.36
C GLU A 69 -33.61 7.98 -3.83
N GLY A 70 -32.49 7.88 -3.11
CA GLY A 70 -32.43 7.96 -1.65
C GLY A 70 -32.15 6.61 -0.96
N PRO A 71 -32.30 6.54 0.37
CA PRO A 71 -31.99 5.35 1.14
C PRO A 71 -33.10 4.28 1.00
N VAL A 72 -32.70 3.04 0.72
CA VAL A 72 -33.54 1.84 0.66
C VAL A 72 -33.03 0.85 1.72
N GLU A 73 -33.95 0.19 2.42
CA GLU A 73 -33.60 -0.80 3.44
C GLU A 73 -33.78 -2.22 2.89
N ILE A 74 -32.72 -3.04 2.98
CA ILE A 74 -32.73 -4.45 2.56
C ILE A 74 -32.18 -5.28 3.72
N GLU A 75 -32.98 -6.21 4.22
CA GLU A 75 -32.61 -7.11 5.34
C GLU A 75 -32.07 -6.34 6.58
N GLY A 76 -32.65 -5.17 6.88
CA GLY A 76 -32.23 -4.34 8.01
C GLY A 76 -30.94 -3.53 7.78
N ARG A 77 -30.43 -3.49 6.54
CA ARG A 77 -29.25 -2.73 6.16
C ARG A 77 -29.63 -1.59 5.21
N PRO A 78 -29.19 -0.35 5.49
CA PRO A 78 -29.47 0.78 4.61
C PRO A 78 -28.52 0.79 3.40
N TYR A 79 -29.09 1.00 2.23
CA TYR A 79 -28.41 1.18 0.95
C TYR A 79 -28.82 2.53 0.37
N THR A 80 -27.92 3.21 -0.31
CA THR A 80 -28.21 4.32 -1.21
C THR A 80 -28.56 3.75 -2.57
N ALA A 81 -29.75 4.10 -3.10
CA ALA A 81 -30.18 3.71 -4.43
C ALA A 81 -29.93 4.81 -5.44
N LEU A 82 -29.33 4.43 -6.58
CA LEU A 82 -29.22 5.25 -7.78
C LEU A 82 -29.98 4.56 -8.90
N GLY A 83 -30.89 5.29 -9.53
CA GLY A 83 -31.77 4.80 -10.59
C GLY A 83 -31.61 5.57 -11.89
N LEU A 84 -32.17 5.04 -12.96
CA LEU A 84 -32.33 5.78 -14.22
C LEU A 84 -33.47 6.80 -14.08
N GLU A 85 -33.24 8.02 -14.57
CA GLU A 85 -34.32 9.02 -14.69
C GLU A 85 -35.27 8.69 -15.85
N GLU A 86 -34.69 8.25 -16.98
CA GLU A 86 -35.41 7.86 -18.19
C GLU A 86 -34.82 6.55 -18.75
N GLU A 87 -35.57 5.90 -19.64
CA GLU A 87 -35.07 4.70 -20.30
C GLU A 87 -33.75 4.96 -21.04
N MET A 88 -32.85 3.99 -20.99
CA MET A 88 -31.54 4.11 -21.62
C MET A 88 -31.43 3.15 -22.80
N PHE A 89 -31.12 3.68 -23.99
CA PHE A 89 -31.00 2.89 -25.22
C PHE A 89 -29.81 1.93 -25.18
N ALA A 90 -29.87 0.87 -25.99
CA ALA A 90 -28.75 -0.06 -26.18
C ALA A 90 -27.45 0.66 -26.61
N ASN A 91 -26.31 0.10 -26.20
CA ASN A 91 -24.94 0.61 -26.38
C ASN A 91 -24.62 1.90 -25.61
N SER A 92 -25.47 2.31 -24.69
CA SER A 92 -25.17 3.38 -23.74
C SER A 92 -24.21 2.89 -22.65
N ARG A 93 -23.50 3.84 -22.04
CA ARG A 93 -22.55 3.58 -20.96
C ARG A 93 -23.01 4.22 -19.67
N ILE A 94 -23.14 3.40 -18.62
CA ILE A 94 -23.35 3.85 -17.25
C ILE A 94 -21.98 3.89 -16.57
N THR A 95 -21.69 5.02 -15.91
CA THR A 95 -20.46 5.20 -15.14
C THR A 95 -20.82 5.67 -13.74
N VAL A 96 -20.35 4.94 -12.72
CA VAL A 96 -20.58 5.29 -11.32
C VAL A 96 -19.28 5.21 -10.56
N GLU A 97 -18.92 6.31 -9.91
CA GLU A 97 -17.80 6.37 -8.98
C GLU A 97 -18.27 5.98 -7.58
N ILE A 98 -17.61 4.99 -6.99
CA ILE A 98 -17.81 4.56 -5.61
C ILE A 98 -16.56 4.95 -4.82
N SER A 99 -16.74 5.80 -3.82
CA SER A 99 -15.68 6.37 -2.99
C SER A 99 -15.76 5.87 -1.54
N ASP A 100 -14.69 6.12 -0.79
CA ASP A 100 -14.49 5.64 0.59
C ASP A 100 -14.45 4.11 0.72
N LEU A 101 -13.99 3.43 -0.32
CA LEU A 101 -13.73 2.00 -0.26
C LEU A 101 -12.55 1.69 0.68
N PRO A 102 -12.60 0.58 1.43
CA PRO A 102 -11.51 0.19 2.30
C PRO A 102 -10.33 -0.27 1.45
N SER A 103 -9.46 0.66 1.04
CA SER A 103 -8.28 0.35 0.24
C SER A 103 -7.30 -0.47 1.06
N GLN A 104 -6.83 -1.59 0.49
CA GLN A 104 -5.65 -2.27 1.01
C GLN A 104 -4.44 -1.36 0.73
N GLY A 105 -4.21 -0.43 1.66
CA GLY A 105 -3.16 0.57 1.56
C GLY A 105 -1.84 -0.08 1.18
N TRP A 106 -1.08 0.62 0.34
CA TRP A 106 0.24 0.27 -0.17
C TRP A 106 0.95 -0.74 0.75
N ARG A 107 0.81 -2.04 0.46
CA ARG A 107 1.62 -3.05 1.12
C ARG A 107 2.99 -2.79 0.53
N PHE A 108 3.80 -1.99 1.21
CA PHE A 108 5.24 -2.05 1.02
C PHE A 108 5.59 -3.52 1.21
N THR A 109 5.71 -4.23 0.10
CA THR A 109 6.22 -5.59 0.14
C THR A 109 7.57 -5.46 0.81
N HIS A 110 7.86 -6.33 1.78
CA HIS A 110 9.13 -6.29 2.50
C HIS A 110 10.32 -6.18 1.53
N THR A 111 10.20 -6.67 0.29
CA THR A 111 11.15 -6.49 -0.81
C THR A 111 11.46 -5.03 -1.17
N ALA A 112 10.50 -4.10 -1.16
CA ALA A 112 10.73 -2.69 -1.44
C ALA A 112 11.45 -1.98 -0.28
N ILE A 113 11.09 -2.33 0.97
CA ILE A 113 11.76 -1.80 2.17
C ILE A 113 13.18 -2.37 2.30
N PHE A 114 13.35 -3.69 2.13
CA PHE A 114 14.67 -4.32 2.09
C PHE A 114 15.50 -3.81 0.91
N GLY A 115 14.88 -3.54 -0.24
CA GLY A 115 15.54 -2.94 -1.39
C GLY A 115 16.06 -1.53 -1.09
N LEU A 116 15.25 -0.71 -0.42
CA LEU A 116 15.64 0.65 -0.03
C LEU A 116 16.71 0.65 1.07
N ILE A 117 16.58 -0.21 2.09
CA ILE A 117 17.60 -0.40 3.14
C ILE A 117 18.91 -0.92 2.55
N ALA A 118 18.86 -1.94 1.68
CA ALA A 118 20.04 -2.47 1.01
C ALA A 118 20.70 -1.41 0.11
N PHE A 119 19.90 -0.58 -0.58
CA PHE A 119 20.42 0.54 -1.37
C PHE A 119 21.17 1.55 -0.51
N PHE A 120 20.63 1.94 0.65
CA PHE A 120 21.32 2.84 1.59
C PHE A 120 22.55 2.21 2.25
N VAL A 121 22.52 0.91 2.55
CA VAL A 121 23.67 0.17 3.10
C VAL A 121 24.78 0.05 2.06
N VAL A 122 24.46 -0.24 0.80
CA VAL A 122 25.42 -0.30 -0.31
C VAL A 122 25.97 1.10 -0.60
N LEU A 123 25.14 2.14 -0.64
CA LEU A 123 25.63 3.52 -0.77
C LEU A 123 26.54 3.90 0.41
N GLY A 124 26.14 3.57 1.63
CA GLY A 124 26.90 3.86 2.85
C GLY A 124 28.23 3.12 2.96
N LEU A 125 28.31 1.88 2.48
CA LEU A 125 29.55 1.10 2.40
C LEU A 125 30.42 1.46 1.19
N ALA A 126 29.82 1.87 0.07
CA ALA A 126 30.54 2.33 -1.12
C ALA A 126 31.14 3.73 -0.91
N TYR A 127 30.50 4.60 -0.11
CA TYR A 127 30.98 5.96 0.17
C TYR A 127 32.41 6.01 0.76
N PRO A 128 32.79 5.21 1.78
CA PRO A 128 34.17 5.19 2.29
C PRO A 128 35.17 4.53 1.33
N LEU A 129 34.72 3.59 0.47
CA LEU A 129 35.60 2.96 -0.54
C LEU A 129 35.87 3.87 -1.74
N LEU A 130 34.88 4.66 -2.16
CA LEU A 130 35.03 5.67 -3.23
C LEU A 130 35.86 6.88 -2.75
N LYS A 131 35.80 7.23 -1.46
CA LYS A 131 36.66 8.29 -0.89
C LYS A 131 38.13 7.85 -0.75
N LYS A 132 38.43 6.54 -0.78
CA LYS A 132 39.81 6.00 -0.74
C LYS A 132 40.49 5.87 -2.11
N SER A 133 39.79 6.05 -3.23
CA SER A 133 40.40 5.85 -4.57
C SER A 133 41.18 7.06 -5.11
N LYS A 134 41.24 8.17 -4.36
CA LYS A 134 42.15 9.30 -4.65
C LYS A 134 43.27 9.43 -3.63
N THR A 135 43.87 8.32 -3.17
CA THR A 135 45.27 8.37 -2.73
C THR A 135 45.94 6.99 -2.76
N SER A 136 46.86 6.86 -3.72
CA SER A 136 48.05 6.02 -3.71
C SER A 136 47.92 4.48 -3.69
N LYS A 137 48.19 3.92 -4.87
CA LYS A 137 49.17 2.82 -5.02
C LYS A 137 50.34 3.04 -4.04
N LYS A 138 50.45 2.19 -3.01
CA LYS A 138 51.68 1.50 -2.58
C LYS A 138 51.47 0.82 -1.22
N GLN A 139 51.45 -0.51 -1.28
CA GLN A 139 52.29 -1.41 -0.48
C GLN A 139 52.03 -1.51 1.03
N ALA A 140 51.51 -2.70 1.38
CA ALA A 140 51.79 -3.51 2.57
C ALA A 140 52.60 -2.86 3.70
N SER A 141 51.97 -2.72 4.87
CA SER A 141 52.60 -2.89 6.18
C SER A 141 51.54 -2.93 7.26
N GLN A 142 51.62 -3.94 8.13
CA GLN A 142 50.99 -3.99 9.44
C GLN A 142 51.02 -2.62 10.13
N LYS A 143 49.90 -2.16 10.70
CA LYS A 143 49.92 -1.04 11.64
C LYS A 143 48.81 -1.19 12.67
N ARG A 144 49.24 -1.28 13.93
CA ARG A 144 48.46 -1.15 15.16
C ARG A 144 47.38 -0.06 15.00
N ILE A 145 46.12 -0.45 15.15
CA ILE A 145 44.98 0.48 15.22
C ILE A 145 45.22 1.38 16.43
N LYS A 146 45.43 2.67 16.16
CA LYS A 146 45.60 3.66 17.22
C LYS A 146 44.23 3.90 17.89
N PRO A 147 44.17 4.10 19.22
CA PRO A 147 42.91 4.32 19.94
C PRO A 147 42.17 5.61 19.54
N ALA A 148 42.83 6.52 18.80
CA ALA A 148 42.23 7.77 18.32
C ALA A 148 41.28 7.55 17.13
N GLU A 149 41.66 6.70 16.16
CA GLU A 149 40.84 6.40 14.97
C GLU A 149 39.55 5.66 15.36
N ALA A 150 39.65 4.71 16.29
CA ALA A 150 38.51 3.96 16.80
C ALA A 150 37.54 4.78 17.68
N LYS A 151 37.91 6.00 18.10
CA LYS A 151 37.01 6.90 18.82
C LYS A 151 36.22 7.78 17.84
N GLU A 152 36.89 8.27 16.81
CA GLU A 152 36.28 9.04 15.72
C GLU A 152 35.24 8.20 14.97
N ASP A 153 35.53 6.91 14.74
CA ASP A 153 34.58 5.95 14.15
C ASP A 153 33.32 5.75 15.03
N LEU A 154 33.48 5.63 16.35
CA LEU A 154 32.35 5.51 17.29
C LEU A 154 31.52 6.79 17.39
N GLU A 155 32.14 7.96 17.26
CA GLU A 155 31.44 9.25 17.22
C GLU A 155 30.65 9.42 15.91
N ALA A 156 31.21 8.98 14.78
CA ALA A 156 30.51 8.94 13.50
C ALA A 156 29.30 7.98 13.55
N GLU A 157 29.49 6.77 14.09
CA GLU A 157 28.42 5.78 14.23
C GLU A 157 27.30 6.25 15.17
N ARG A 158 27.64 6.95 16.26
CA ARG A 158 26.66 7.64 17.13
C ARG A 158 25.82 8.64 16.34
N LYS A 159 26.45 9.50 15.52
CA LYS A 159 25.75 10.51 14.73
C LYS A 159 24.82 9.88 13.70
N THR A 160 25.26 8.79 13.06
CA THR A 160 24.45 8.02 12.12
C THR A 160 23.23 7.41 12.80
N LEU A 161 23.38 6.77 13.96
CA LEU A 161 22.24 6.21 14.70
C LEU A 161 21.24 7.28 15.13
N LEU A 162 21.71 8.46 15.55
CA LEU A 162 20.82 9.58 15.87
C LEU A 162 20.04 10.07 14.64
N SER A 163 20.70 10.15 13.48
CA SER A 163 20.04 10.49 12.21
C SER A 163 19.01 9.45 11.80
N LEU A 164 19.29 8.17 12.00
CA LEU A 164 18.35 7.08 11.69
C LEU A 164 17.13 7.12 12.61
N ILE A 165 17.31 7.43 13.90
CA ILE A 165 16.19 7.60 14.84
C ILE A 165 15.34 8.81 14.45
N ALA A 166 15.96 9.94 14.10
CA ALA A 166 15.23 11.13 13.65
C ALA A 166 14.41 10.84 12.38
N HIS A 167 15.01 10.19 11.39
CA HIS A 167 14.31 9.82 10.17
C HIS A 167 13.16 8.83 10.42
N LEU A 168 13.37 7.86 11.33
CA LEU A 168 12.32 6.92 11.73
C LEU A 168 11.16 7.63 12.45
N ASP A 169 11.46 8.64 13.27
CA ASP A 169 10.44 9.46 13.93
C ASP A 169 9.66 10.29 12.87
N ASP A 170 10.33 10.89 11.88
CA ASP A 170 9.67 11.61 10.76
C ASP A 170 8.72 10.70 9.95
N GLN A 171 9.17 9.47 9.64
CA GLN A 171 8.36 8.49 8.90
C GLN A 171 7.15 8.00 9.70
N PHE A 172 7.26 7.92 11.03
CA PHE A 172 6.14 7.57 11.89
C PHE A 172 5.12 8.72 11.97
N GLU A 173 5.58 9.96 12.09
CA GLU A 173 4.73 11.15 12.05
C GLU A 173 3.99 11.28 10.70
N ALA A 174 4.68 10.97 9.60
CA ALA A 174 4.09 10.89 8.26
C ALA A 174 3.14 9.69 8.04
N LYS A 175 2.95 8.83 9.05
CA LYS A 175 2.15 7.58 9.00
C LYS A 175 2.63 6.57 7.95
N GLU A 176 3.90 6.64 7.57
CA GLU A 176 4.54 5.74 6.60
C GLU A 176 5.00 4.42 7.25
N VAL A 177 5.15 4.38 8.57
CA VAL A 177 5.58 3.20 9.33
C VAL A 177 4.48 2.74 10.30
N PRO A 178 4.04 1.47 10.24
CA PRO A 178 3.13 0.90 11.21
C PRO A 178 3.69 0.95 12.64
N GLU A 179 2.84 1.25 13.63
CA GLU A 179 3.25 1.47 15.02
C GLU A 179 4.07 0.31 15.63
N HIS A 180 3.72 -0.94 15.32
CA HIS A 180 4.45 -2.10 15.83
C HIS A 180 5.90 -2.15 15.30
N LEU A 181 6.11 -1.87 14.02
CA LEU A 181 7.44 -1.82 13.39
C LEU A 181 8.25 -0.61 13.88
N TYR A 182 7.60 0.54 14.04
CA TYR A 182 8.21 1.73 14.62
C TYR A 182 8.77 1.44 16.02
N ARG A 183 7.96 0.83 16.89
CA ARG A 183 8.36 0.50 18.27
C ARG A 183 9.54 -0.48 18.31
N GLU A 184 9.54 -1.50 17.45
CA GLU A 184 10.61 -2.49 17.35
C GLU A 184 11.93 -1.86 16.88
N MET A 185 11.91 -1.15 15.74
CA MET A 185 13.11 -0.52 15.18
C MET A 185 13.68 0.57 16.09
N ARG A 186 12.80 1.38 16.71
CA ARG A 186 13.23 2.43 17.65
C ARG A 186 13.91 1.86 18.89
N LYS A 187 13.43 0.71 19.38
CA LYS A 187 14.05 0.00 20.49
C LYS A 187 15.45 -0.48 20.10
N GLU A 188 15.59 -1.13 18.94
CA GLU A 188 16.88 -1.64 18.48
C GLU A 188 17.92 -0.52 18.28
N PHE A 189 17.53 0.60 17.64
CA PHE A 189 18.44 1.73 17.45
C PHE A 189 18.85 2.39 18.77
N LYS A 190 17.92 2.51 19.73
CA LYS A 190 18.25 3.01 21.08
C LYS A 190 19.22 2.08 21.80
N GLU A 191 19.02 0.77 21.73
CA GLU A 191 19.94 -0.20 22.36
C GLU A 191 21.35 -0.12 21.76
N LYS A 192 21.46 0.00 20.43
CA LYS A 192 22.74 0.21 19.75
C LYS A 192 23.38 1.53 20.18
N LEU A 193 22.60 2.61 20.26
CA LEU A 193 23.10 3.92 20.68
C LEU A 193 23.64 3.89 22.13
N VAL A 194 22.94 3.21 23.04
CA VAL A 194 23.40 3.04 24.43
C VAL A 194 24.72 2.28 24.49
N LYS A 195 24.88 1.20 23.72
CA LYS A 195 26.14 0.44 23.65
C LYS A 195 27.31 1.31 23.17
N ILE A 196 27.10 2.13 22.14
CA ILE A 196 28.12 3.05 21.62
C ILE A 196 28.45 4.14 22.64
N MET A 197 27.46 4.73 23.31
CA MET A 197 27.70 5.73 24.36
C MET A 197 28.48 5.14 25.54
N GLN A 198 28.17 3.91 25.96
CA GLN A 198 28.93 3.21 27.01
C GLN A 198 30.37 2.91 26.56
N ALA A 199 30.59 2.53 25.29
CA ALA A 199 31.92 2.30 24.75
C ALA A 199 32.75 3.60 24.70
N LEU A 200 32.13 4.71 24.29
CA LEU A 200 32.74 6.04 24.32
C LEU A 200 33.07 6.49 25.75
N ALA A 201 32.15 6.28 26.71
CA ALA A 201 32.35 6.66 28.11
C ALA A 201 33.47 5.84 28.79
N LYS A 202 33.53 4.52 28.55
CA LYS A 202 34.61 3.66 29.08
C LYS A 202 35.98 4.06 28.53
N ARG A 203 36.05 4.42 27.24
CA ARG A 203 37.31 4.86 26.60
C ARG A 203 37.72 6.28 26.98
N GLY A 204 36.75 7.14 27.34
CA GLY A 204 37.03 8.47 27.89
C GLY A 204 37.66 8.44 29.29
N LYS A 205 37.42 7.39 30.09
CA LYS A 205 37.98 7.20 31.44
C LYS A 205 39.36 6.51 31.47
N GLN A 206 39.86 6.03 30.34
CA GLN A 206 41.19 5.39 30.22
C GLN A 206 42.30 6.36 29.79
N LYS A 207 42.06 7.68 29.91
CA LYS A 207 43.06 8.73 29.73
C LYS A 207 43.53 9.28 31.06
#